data_AF-A0A1M4U073-F1
#
_entry.id   AF-A0A1M4U073-F1
#
_cell.length_a   1.000
_cell.length_b   1.000
_cell.length_c   1.000
_cell.angle_alpha   90.00
_cell.angle_beta   90.00
_cell.angle_gamma   90.00
#
_symmetry.space_group_name_H-M   'P 1'
#
loop_
_entity.id
_entity.type
_entity.pdbx_description
1 polymer ?
#
loop_
_entity_poly.entity_id
_entity_poly.type
_entity_poly.pdbx_seq_one_letter_code
_entity_poly.pdbx_strand_id
1 'polypeptide(L)'
;MKRQKRNPADRAFYKGYLAALHNKSMDSCPYINGASHQEWVNGWREGREDYWNGFDKTTKAQKLEIYSAVSTDIQYPDGWSTV
;
A
#
# COMPACT_ATOMS: atom_id res chain seq x y z
N MET A 1 -1.38 16.70 19.79
CA MET A 1 -0.81 15.45 19.22
C MET A 1 0.48 15.78 18.48
N LYS A 2 1.65 15.38 19.01
CA LYS A 2 2.89 15.38 18.21
C LYS A 2 2.78 14.24 17.21
N ARG A 3 2.33 14.54 15.98
CA ARG A 3 2.29 13.58 14.89
C ARG A 3 3.76 13.31 14.52
N GLN A 4 4.30 12.17 14.94
CA GLN A 4 5.63 11.74 14.54
C GLN A 4 5.66 11.72 13.01
N LYS A 5 6.62 12.44 12.41
CA LYS A 5 6.69 12.62 10.96
C LYS A 5 6.98 11.25 10.34
N ARG A 6 5.94 10.59 9.83
CA ARG A 6 6.02 9.26 9.20
C ARG A 6 7.02 9.31 8.05
N ASN A 7 7.80 8.24 7.88
CA ASN A 7 8.85 8.22 6.87
C ASN A 7 8.22 8.29 5.47
N PRO A 8 8.72 9.17 4.59
CA PRO A 8 8.27 9.25 3.20
C PRO A 8 8.43 7.92 2.43
N ALA A 9 9.42 7.12 2.83
CA ALA A 9 9.70 5.78 2.30
C ALA A 9 8.54 4.81 2.56
N ASP A 10 8.14 4.65 3.82
CA ASP A 10 7.04 3.75 4.23
C ASP A 10 5.72 4.12 3.53
N ARG A 11 5.46 5.42 3.36
CA ARG A 11 4.28 5.91 2.64
C ARG A 11 4.32 5.56 1.15
N ALA A 12 5.50 5.65 0.54
CA ALA A 12 5.67 5.32 -0.87
C ALA A 12 5.49 3.81 -1.10
N PHE A 13 6.07 2.99 -0.24
CA PHE A 13 5.86 1.54 -0.22
C PHE A 13 4.38 1.15 -0.14
N TYR A 14 3.66 1.72 0.83
CA TYR A 14 2.23 1.47 1.01
C TYR A 14 1.41 1.79 -0.25
N LYS A 15 1.70 2.94 -0.88
CA LYS A 15 1.04 3.33 -2.14
C LYS A 15 1.36 2.39 -3.30
N GLY A 16 2.58 1.85 -3.35
CA GLY A 16 3.00 0.87 -4.34
C GLY A 16 2.23 -0.44 -4.20
N TYR A 17 2.14 -0.94 -2.97
CA TYR A 17 1.42 -2.16 -2.65
C TYR A 17 -0.07 -2.06 -2.98
N LEU A 18 -0.72 -0.94 -2.61
CA LEU A 18 -2.09 -0.65 -3.01
C LEU A 18 -2.26 -0.64 -4.53
N ALA A 19 -1.35 0.03 -5.25
CA ALA A 19 -1.42 0.08 -6.71
C ALA A 19 -1.37 -1.31 -7.34
N ALA A 20 -0.55 -2.22 -6.81
CA ALA A 20 -0.50 -3.61 -7.26
C ALA A 20 -1.80 -4.38 -6.97
N LEU A 21 -2.41 -4.19 -5.79
CA LEU A 21 -3.70 -4.80 -5.46
C LEU A 21 -4.84 -4.31 -6.37
N HIS A 22 -4.82 -3.03 -6.72
CA HIS A 22 -5.76 -2.44 -7.68
C HIS A 22 -5.45 -2.78 -9.15
N ASN A 23 -4.48 -3.67 -9.42
CA ASN A 23 -4.00 -4.00 -10.77
C ASN A 23 -3.60 -2.76 -11.60
N LYS A 24 -3.05 -1.73 -10.95
CA LYS A 24 -2.48 -0.58 -11.65
C LYS A 24 -1.09 -0.92 -12.19
N SER A 25 -0.73 -0.33 -13.32
CA SER A 25 0.60 -0.47 -13.91
C SER A 25 1.67 0.20 -13.06
N MET A 26 2.91 -0.27 -13.17
CA MET A 26 4.08 0.33 -12.53
C MET A 26 4.29 1.79 -12.98
N ASP A 27 3.89 2.14 -14.20
CA ASP A 27 3.93 3.50 -14.75
C ASP A 27 2.98 4.48 -14.05
N SER A 28 2.04 3.99 -13.24
CA SER A 28 1.18 4.84 -12.40
C SER A 28 1.90 5.42 -11.18
N CYS A 29 3.20 5.13 -11.02
CA CYS A 29 4.03 5.68 -9.97
C CYS A 29 4.06 7.22 -10.04
N PRO A 30 3.62 7.94 -8.98
CA PRO A 30 3.66 9.40 -8.94
C PRO A 30 5.07 9.94 -8.62
N TYR A 31 6.02 9.05 -8.30
CA TYR A 31 7.39 9.41 -7.98
C TYR A 31 8.25 9.25 -9.22
N ILE A 32 8.96 10.30 -9.62
CA ILE A 32 9.79 10.28 -10.83
C ILE A 32 11.11 9.55 -10.53
N ASN A 33 11.91 10.05 -9.58
CA ASN A 33 13.18 9.42 -9.17
C ASN A 33 13.42 9.58 -7.65
N GLY A 34 14.23 8.69 -7.06
CA GLY A 34 14.70 8.78 -5.68
C GLY A 34 14.31 7.59 -4.80
N ALA A 35 14.63 7.68 -3.50
CA ALA A 35 14.35 6.61 -2.53
C ALA A 35 12.85 6.28 -2.43
N SER A 36 11.97 7.27 -2.53
CA SER A 36 10.52 7.05 -2.54
C SER A 36 10.03 6.31 -3.78
N HIS A 37 10.65 6.52 -4.95
CA HIS A 37 10.31 5.75 -6.14
C HIS A 37 10.70 4.28 -5.96
N GLN A 38 11.92 4.03 -5.47
CA GLN A 38 12.39 2.67 -5.18
C GLN A 38 11.44 1.94 -4.23
N GLU A 39 11.04 2.59 -3.13
CA GLU A 39 10.12 1.94 -2.19
C GLU A 39 8.72 1.72 -2.74
N TRP A 40 8.21 2.64 -3.56
CA TRP A 40 6.94 2.41 -4.27
C TRP A 40 7.02 1.21 -5.20
N VAL A 41 8.12 1.06 -5.94
CA VAL A 41 8.34 -0.08 -6.84
C VAL A 41 8.47 -1.38 -6.05
N ASN A 42 9.16 -1.36 -4.91
CA ASN A 42 9.27 -2.51 -4.00
C ASN A 42 7.88 -2.96 -3.52
N GLY A 43 7.06 -2.01 -3.03
CA GLY A 43 5.70 -2.30 -2.59
C GLY A 43 4.82 -2.84 -3.72
N TRP A 44 4.95 -2.30 -4.94
CA TRP A 44 4.19 -2.78 -6.10
C TRP A 44 4.60 -4.20 -6.50
N ARG A 45 5.90 -4.51 -6.47
CA ARG A 45 6.40 -5.86 -6.77
C ARG A 45 5.90 -6.86 -5.76
N GLU A 46 6.01 -6.58 -4.47
CA GLU A 46 5.49 -7.46 -3.41
C GLU A 46 3.98 -7.70 -3.56
N GLY A 47 3.21 -6.64 -3.85
CA GLY A 47 1.76 -6.80 -4.05
C GLY A 47 1.40 -7.68 -5.26
N ARG A 48 2.22 -7.66 -6.32
CA ARG A 48 2.05 -8.54 -7.50
C ARG A 48 2.53 -9.95 -7.25
N GLU A 49 3.65 -10.13 -6.55
CA GLU A 49 4.13 -11.44 -6.12
C GLU A 49 3.11 -12.10 -5.19
N ASP A 50 2.55 -11.37 -4.22
CA ASP A 50 1.48 -11.85 -3.34
C ASP A 50 0.18 -12.16 -4.13
N TYR A 51 -0.06 -11.46 -5.25
CA TYR A 51 -1.17 -11.78 -6.16
C TYR A 51 -0.92 -13.07 -6.93
N TRP A 52 0.28 -13.30 -7.45
CA TRP A 52 0.65 -14.51 -8.18
C TRP A 52 0.80 -15.74 -7.29
N ASN A 53 1.34 -15.57 -6.09
CA ASN A 53 1.50 -16.64 -5.10
C ASN A 53 0.17 -17.06 -4.46
N GLY A 54 -0.94 -16.42 -4.80
CA GLY A 54 -2.27 -16.77 -4.27
C GLY A 54 -2.42 -16.48 -2.79
N PHE A 55 -1.65 -15.53 -2.24
CA PHE A 55 -1.76 -15.15 -0.82
C PHE A 55 -3.17 -14.65 -0.52
N ASP A 56 -3.74 -15.25 0.52
CA ASP A 56 -5.10 -15.01 0.98
C ASP A 56 -5.33 -13.54 1.35
N LYS A 57 -6.54 -13.07 1.11
CA LYS A 57 -6.93 -11.66 1.31
C LYS A 57 -6.65 -11.17 2.74
N THR A 58 -6.66 -12.08 3.70
CA THR A 58 -6.41 -11.84 5.14
C THR A 58 -4.94 -11.53 5.43
N THR A 59 -3.99 -12.25 4.82
CA THR A 59 -2.55 -11.98 4.97
C THR A 59 -2.18 -10.64 4.34
N LYS A 60 -2.80 -10.33 3.19
CA LYS A 60 -2.67 -9.04 2.51
C LYS A 60 -3.21 -7.89 3.38
N ALA A 61 -4.36 -8.10 4.01
CA ALA A 61 -4.98 -7.12 4.90
C ALA A 61 -4.16 -6.89 6.18
N GLN A 62 -3.57 -7.93 6.78
CA GLN A 62 -2.71 -7.78 7.96
C GLN A 62 -1.43 -7.00 7.64
N LYS A 63 -0.82 -7.27 6.48
CA LYS A 63 0.35 -6.52 6.00
C LYS A 63 -0.02 -5.07 5.75
N LEU A 64 -1.17 -4.82 5.10
CA LEU A 64 -1.73 -3.49 4.93
C LEU A 64 -2.04 -2.78 6.25
N GLU A 65 -2.59 -3.47 7.25
CA GLU A 65 -2.90 -2.95 8.59
C GLU A 65 -1.63 -2.47 9.31
N ILE A 66 -0.54 -3.23 9.20
CA ILE A 66 0.76 -2.85 9.76
C ILE A 66 1.28 -1.56 9.10
N TYR A 67 1.08 -1.40 7.79
CA TYR A 67 1.46 -0.17 7.06
C TYR A 67 0.38 0.94 7.09
N SER A 68 -0.89 0.63 7.41
CA SER A 68 -2.02 1.57 7.51
C SER A 68 -2.20 2.13 8.92
N ALA A 69 -1.73 1.43 9.95
CA ALA A 69 -1.41 2.02 11.25
C ALA A 69 -0.37 3.16 11.10
N VAL A 70 0.35 3.19 9.97
CA VAL A 70 1.24 4.27 9.50
C VAL A 70 0.57 5.17 8.44
N SER A 71 -0.70 4.97 8.08
CA SER A 71 -1.46 5.81 7.14
C SER A 71 -2.96 5.82 7.43
N THR A 72 -3.35 6.18 8.66
CA THR A 72 -4.73 6.56 8.97
C THR A 72 -5.09 7.85 8.23
N ASP A 73 -5.72 7.68 7.05
CA ASP A 73 -6.71 8.56 6.41
C ASP A 73 -7.18 7.87 5.10
N ILE A 74 -7.67 6.62 5.20
CA ILE A 74 -8.56 6.06 4.18
C ILE A 74 -9.91 5.87 4.87
N GLN A 75 -10.77 6.88 4.71
CA GLN A 75 -12.21 6.65 4.79
C GLN A 75 -12.59 5.72 3.64
N TYR A 76 -13.14 4.56 3.97
CA TYR A 76 -13.99 3.80 3.06
C TYR A 76 -15.27 4.61 2.83
N PRO A 77 -15.63 4.98 1.59
CA PRO A 77 -16.86 5.70 1.30
C PRO A 77 -18.01 4.74 0.97
N ASP A 78 -18.23 3.69 1.76
CA ASP A 78 -19.35 2.77 1.53
C ASP A 78 -19.47 1.77 2.67
N GLY A 79 -20.22 2.18 3.70
CA GLY A 79 -20.71 1.28 4.73
C GLY A 79 -21.71 0.28 4.16
N TRP A 80 -21.27 -0.96 3.95
CA TRP A 80 -22.14 -2.13 3.89
C TRP A 80 -21.53 -3.24 4.75
N SER A 81 -21.93 -3.22 6.02
CA SER A 81 -21.89 -4.38 6.91
C SER A 81 -22.86 -5.42 6.36
N THR A 82 -22.37 -6.59 5.97
CA THR A 82 -23.24 -7.76 5.80
C THR A 82 -23.55 -8.34 7.18
N VAL A 83 -24.82 -8.15 7.59
CA VAL A 83 -25.61 -8.81 8.66
C VAL A 83 -24.91 -9.15 9.97
#